data_AF-A0A7L2G3W3-F1
#
_entry.id   AF-A0A7L2G3W3-F1
#
_cell.length_a   1.000
_cell.length_b   1.000
_cell.length_c   1.000
_cell.angle_alpha   90.00
_cell.angle_beta   90.00
_cell.angle_gamma   90.00
#
_symmetry.space_group_name_H-M   'P 1'
#
loop_
_entity.id
_entity.type
_entity.pdbx_description
1 polymer ?
#
loop_
_entity_poly.entity_id
_entity_poly.type
_entity_poly.pdbx_seq_one_letter_code
_entity_poly.pdbx_strand_id
1 'polypeptide(L)'
;SVQEFMTFTSQLIVERSGLGSRASVKEQEYLCHVYVRSDGLAGVVIADNEYPQRVCFTLLDKVLDEFSRQVSKVEWPSGSPATISYAALDTYLSRYQVQPPRD
;
A
#
# COMPACT_ATOMS: atom_id res chain seq x y z
N SER A 1 -12.58 5.03 -14.81
CA SER A 1 -11.60 6.11 -14.55
C SER A 1 -10.27 5.52 -14.07
N VAL A 2 -9.16 6.28 -14.08
CA VAL A 2 -7.83 5.82 -13.62
C VAL A 2 -7.86 5.35 -12.15
N GLN A 3 -8.64 6.00 -11.30
CA GLN A 3 -8.79 5.60 -9.90
C GLN A 3 -9.40 4.20 -9.75
N GLU A 4 -10.46 3.89 -10.49
CA GLU A 4 -11.09 2.56 -10.46
C GLU A 4 -10.13 1.48 -10.94
N PHE A 5 -9.32 1.79 -11.96
CA PHE A 5 -8.28 0.89 -12.45
C PHE A 5 -7.21 0.61 -11.38
N MET A 6 -6.73 1.64 -10.67
CA MET A 6 -5.77 1.49 -9.58
C MET A 6 -6.35 0.64 -8.44
N THR A 7 -7.60 0.87 -8.06
CA THR A 7 -8.29 0.08 -7.02
C THR A 7 -8.43 -1.39 -7.43
N PHE A 8 -8.91 -1.65 -8.65
CA PHE A 8 -9.06 -3.00 -9.18
C PHE A 8 -7.72 -3.74 -9.26
N THR A 9 -6.69 -3.08 -9.79
CA THR A 9 -5.34 -3.64 -9.92
C THR A 9 -4.74 -3.95 -8.55
N SER A 10 -4.90 -3.05 -7.57
CA SER A 10 -4.42 -3.28 -6.21
C SER A 10 -5.09 -4.49 -5.56
N GLN A 11 -6.41 -4.62 -5.70
CA GLN A 11 -7.14 -5.78 -5.20
C GLN A 11 -6.65 -7.08 -5.85
N LEU A 12 -6.55 -7.11 -7.18
CA LEU A 12 -6.09 -8.29 -7.92
C LEU A 12 -4.69 -8.72 -7.50
N ILE A 13 -3.76 -7.77 -7.33
CA ILE A 13 -2.38 -8.07 -6.91
C ILE A 13 -2.35 -8.68 -5.51
N VAL A 14 -3.14 -8.16 -4.56
CA VAL A 14 -3.23 -8.72 -3.20
C VAL A 14 -3.79 -10.14 -3.23
N GLU A 15 -4.87 -10.38 -4.00
CA GLU A 15 -5.49 -11.72 -4.14
C GLU A 15 -4.55 -12.76 -4.73
N ARG A 16 -3.57 -12.34 -5.55
CA ARG A 16 -2.56 -13.23 -6.17
C ARG A 16 -1.27 -13.32 -5.37
N SER A 17 -1.11 -12.52 -4.32
CA SER A 17 0.08 -12.49 -3.48
C SER A 17 -0.07 -13.43 -2.29
N GLY A 18 1.01 -14.12 -1.93
CA GLY A 18 1.04 -14.99 -0.75
C GLY A 18 1.11 -14.20 0.56
N LEU A 19 0.61 -14.77 1.65
CA LEU A 19 0.81 -14.21 3.00
C LEU A 19 2.31 -14.10 3.33
N GLY A 20 2.71 -12.98 3.93
CA GLY A 20 4.11 -12.72 4.28
C GLY A 20 5.02 -12.35 3.10
N SER A 21 4.46 -12.09 1.91
CA SER A 21 5.24 -11.80 0.71
C SER A 21 5.33 -10.30 0.39
N ARG A 22 6.43 -9.93 -0.27
CA ARG A 22 6.64 -8.62 -0.89
C ARG A 22 6.96 -8.81 -2.36
N ALA A 23 6.32 -8.05 -3.24
CA ALA A 23 6.55 -8.13 -4.68
C ALA A 23 6.36 -6.78 -5.36
N SER A 24 6.92 -6.64 -6.56
CA SER A 24 6.67 -5.52 -7.47
C SER A 24 6.10 -6.10 -8.76
N VAL A 25 4.96 -5.58 -9.22
CA VAL A 25 4.30 -5.99 -10.46
C VAL A 25 4.35 -4.80 -11.42
N LYS A 26 4.85 -5.03 -12.64
CA LYS A 26 4.84 -4.00 -13.68
C LYS A 26 3.49 -3.99 -14.38
N GLU A 27 2.84 -2.83 -14.43
CA GLU A 27 1.58 -2.61 -15.12
C GLU A 27 1.74 -1.37 -16.01
N GLN A 28 1.92 -1.59 -17.31
CA GLN A 28 2.22 -0.53 -18.29
C GLN A 28 3.45 0.31 -17.88
N GLU A 29 3.27 1.61 -17.64
CA GLU A 29 4.31 2.55 -17.23
C GLU A 29 4.48 2.64 -15.70
N TYR A 30 3.64 1.92 -14.94
CA TYR A 30 3.64 1.93 -13.48
C TYR A 30 4.26 0.66 -12.89
N LEU A 31 4.77 0.79 -11.67
CA LEU A 31 5.15 -0.29 -10.78
C LEU A 31 4.21 -0.32 -9.57
N CYS A 32 3.57 -1.47 -9.38
CA CYS A 32 2.72 -1.76 -8.24
C CYS A 32 3.51 -2.57 -7.21
N HIS A 33 3.89 -1.95 -6.10
CA HIS A 33 4.58 -2.60 -4.98
C HIS A 33 3.55 -3.08 -3.96
N VAL A 34 3.56 -4.38 -3.67
CA VAL A 34 2.65 -5.01 -2.71
C VAL A 34 3.42 -5.58 -1.54
N TYR A 35 2.88 -5.37 -0.34
CA TYR A 35 3.28 -6.10 0.86
C TYR A 35 2.04 -6.72 1.51
N VAL A 36 2.01 -8.06 1.57
CA VAL A 36 1.02 -8.82 2.34
C VAL A 36 1.69 -9.32 3.61
N ARG A 37 1.29 -8.82 4.78
CA ARG A 37 1.80 -9.28 6.07
C ARG A 37 1.28 -10.68 6.41
N SER A 38 2.00 -11.38 7.28
CA SER A 38 1.60 -12.71 7.77
C SER A 38 0.32 -12.68 8.61
N ASP A 39 -0.06 -11.51 9.14
CA ASP A 39 -1.28 -11.33 9.92
C ASP A 39 -2.52 -11.03 9.07
N GLY A 40 -2.38 -10.99 7.75
CA GLY A 40 -3.48 -10.77 6.80
C GLY A 40 -3.70 -9.31 6.40
N LEU A 41 -2.92 -8.37 6.93
CA LEU A 41 -2.98 -6.96 6.49
C LEU A 41 -2.10 -6.75 5.25
N ALA A 42 -2.65 -6.12 4.22
CA ALA A 42 -1.92 -5.86 2.97
C ALA A 42 -1.94 -4.37 2.60
N GLY A 43 -0.90 -3.94 1.91
CA GLY A 43 -0.82 -2.61 1.31
C GLY A 43 -0.24 -2.66 -0.09
N VAL A 44 -0.70 -1.76 -0.95
CA VAL A 44 -0.20 -1.57 -2.31
C VAL A 44 0.16 -0.10 -2.51
N VAL A 45 1.33 0.15 -3.10
CA VAL A 45 1.76 1.46 -3.59
C VAL A 45 1.96 1.35 -5.09
N ILE A 46 1.31 2.22 -5.85
CA ILE A 46 1.49 2.35 -7.30
C ILE A 46 2.34 3.60 -7.53
N ALA A 47 3.47 3.43 -8.19
CA ALA A 47 4.38 4.51 -8.52
C ALA A 47 4.85 4.39 -9.98
N ASP A 48 5.46 5.44 -10.52
CA ASP A 48 6.20 5.33 -11.77
C ASP A 48 7.46 4.43 -11.59
N ASN A 49 8.07 4.05 -12.70
CA ASN A 49 9.28 3.21 -12.69
C ASN A 49 10.54 3.95 -12.18
N GLU A 50 10.51 5.28 -12.10
CA GLU A 50 11.65 6.10 -11.66
C GLU A 50 11.68 6.22 -10.13
N TYR A 51 10.53 6.06 -9.49
CA TYR A 51 10.38 6.12 -8.05
C TYR A 51 11.08 4.94 -7.37
N PRO A 52 11.99 5.17 -6.41
CA PRO A 52 12.80 4.08 -5.88
C PRO A 52 11.97 3.05 -5.11
N GLN A 53 12.06 1.79 -5.54
CA GLN A 53 11.40 0.64 -4.89
C GLN A 53 11.63 0.59 -3.37
N ARG A 54 12.84 0.92 -2.89
CA ARG A 54 13.17 0.95 -1.45
C ARG A 54 12.25 1.89 -0.68
N VAL A 55 11.94 3.05 -1.27
CA VAL A 55 11.10 4.07 -0.64
C VAL A 55 9.64 3.60 -0.60
N CYS A 56 9.16 2.93 -1.65
CA CYS A 56 7.83 2.30 -1.67
C CYS A 56 7.66 1.28 -0.53
N PHE A 57 8.61 0.36 -0.36
CA PHE A 57 8.51 -0.63 0.71
C PHE A 57 8.67 -0.02 2.11
N THR A 58 9.50 1.01 2.25
CA THR A 58 9.59 1.79 3.50
C THR A 58 8.26 2.47 3.84
N LEU A 59 7.58 3.03 2.83
CA LEU A 59 6.26 3.62 2.98
C LEU A 59 5.21 2.58 3.39
N LEU A 60 5.19 1.43 2.71
CA LEU A 60 4.30 0.31 3.03
C LEU A 60 4.48 -0.16 4.48
N ASP A 61 5.72 -0.38 4.92
CA ASP A 61 6.01 -0.82 6.28
C ASP A 61 5.47 0.18 7.32
N LYS A 62 5.69 1.49 7.12
CA LYS A 62 5.20 2.52 8.04
C LYS A 62 3.69 2.63 8.06
N VAL A 63 3.04 2.65 6.89
CA VAL A 63 1.59 2.78 6.79
C VAL A 63 0.89 1.58 7.40
N LEU A 64 1.39 0.37 7.15
CA LEU A 64 0.79 -0.85 7.69
C LEU A 64 1.00 -0.97 9.21
N ASP A 65 2.18 -0.56 9.73
CA ASP A 65 2.41 -0.51 11.18
C ASP A 65 1.45 0.48 11.85
N GLU A 66 1.40 1.72 11.36
CA GLU A 66 0.56 2.78 11.91
C GLU A 66 -0.94 2.43 11.83
N PHE A 67 -1.40 1.91 10.70
CA PHE A 67 -2.78 1.45 10.54
C PHE A 67 -3.13 0.38 11.58
N SER A 68 -2.25 -0.61 11.79
CA SER A 68 -2.48 -1.69 12.75
C SER A 68 -2.48 -1.24 14.21
N ARG A 69 -1.95 -0.05 14.52
CA ARG A 69 -2.01 0.56 15.86
C ARG A 69 -3.33 1.30 16.11
N GLN A 70 -3.95 1.83 15.06
CA GLN A 70 -5.17 2.64 15.16
C GLN A 70 -6.44 1.81 14.90
N VAL A 71 -6.35 0.80 14.03
CA VAL A 71 -7.48 -0.02 13.59
C VAL A 71 -7.27 -1.46 14.07
N SER A 72 -8.20 -1.94 14.90
CA SER A 72 -8.09 -3.26 15.51
C SER A 72 -8.19 -4.36 14.47
N LYS A 73 -7.39 -5.42 14.62
CA LYS A 73 -7.41 -6.60 13.73
C LYS A 73 -8.79 -7.25 13.60
N VAL A 74 -9.63 -7.14 14.62
CA VAL A 74 -11.01 -7.66 14.62
C VAL A 74 -11.88 -6.92 13.60
N GLU A 75 -11.57 -5.66 13.28
CA GLU A 75 -12.36 -4.82 12.38
C GLU A 75 -12.00 -5.04 10.91
N TRP A 76 -10.81 -5.57 10.60
CA TRP A 76 -10.31 -5.69 9.22
C TRP A 76 -11.22 -6.53 8.30
N PRO A 77 -11.74 -7.72 8.70
CA PRO A 77 -12.50 -8.58 7.79
C PRO A 77 -13.83 -7.99 7.33
N SER A 78 -14.45 -7.14 8.16
CA SER A 78 -15.71 -6.43 7.86
C SER A 78 -15.50 -4.94 7.59
N GLY A 79 -14.24 -4.51 7.51
CA GLY A 79 -13.85 -3.12 7.31
C GLY A 79 -14.22 -2.64 5.90
N SER A 80 -14.54 -1.36 5.80
CA SER A 80 -14.77 -0.66 4.53
C SER A 80 -14.24 0.77 4.65
N PRO A 81 -14.01 1.48 3.53
CA PRO A 81 -13.62 2.90 3.58
C PRO A 81 -14.61 3.79 4.34
N ALA A 82 -15.88 3.37 4.49
CA ALA A 82 -16.90 4.11 5.23
C ALA A 82 -16.89 3.82 6.75
N THR A 83 -16.37 2.66 7.17
CA THR A 83 -16.37 2.21 8.57
C THR A 83 -15.01 2.36 9.24
N ILE A 84 -13.92 2.34 8.46
CA ILE A 84 -12.56 2.48 8.97
C ILE A 84 -12.12 3.94 8.84
N SER A 85 -11.94 4.62 9.97
CA SER A 85 -11.42 5.98 10.01
C SER A 85 -9.90 5.95 10.11
N TYR A 86 -9.21 6.21 9.00
CA TYR A 86 -7.75 6.35 8.96
C TYR A 86 -7.35 7.48 8.00
N ALA A 87 -7.08 8.67 8.55
CA ALA A 87 -6.83 9.88 7.76
C ALA A 87 -5.35 10.07 7.36
N ALA A 88 -4.44 9.19 7.82
CA ALA A 88 -3.01 9.41 7.62
C ALA A 88 -2.52 9.08 6.19
N LEU A 89 -3.29 8.34 5.38
CA LEU A 89 -2.89 7.95 4.01
C LEU A 89 -2.55 9.15 3.13
N ASP A 90 -3.39 10.19 3.11
CA ASP A 90 -3.17 11.37 2.27
C ASP A 90 -1.91 12.14 2.68
N THR A 91 -1.64 12.17 3.99
CA THR A 91 -0.42 12.79 4.54
C THR A 91 0.82 12.01 4.12
N TYR A 92 0.77 10.69 4.22
CA TYR A 92 1.87 9.82 3.77
C TYR A 92 2.11 9.93 2.27
N LEU A 93 1.06 9.85 1.45
CA LEU A 93 1.18 9.99 -0.01
C LEU A 93 1.80 11.32 -0.40
N SER A 94 1.34 12.42 0.20
CA SER A 94 1.87 13.77 -0.06
C SER A 94 3.33 13.91 0.36
N ARG A 95 3.68 13.44 1.55
CA ARG A 95 5.06 13.51 2.09
C ARG A 95 6.04 12.69 1.26
N TYR A 96 5.60 11.58 0.69
CA TYR A 96 6.42 10.68 -0.09
C TYR A 96 6.45 11.01 -1.59
N GLN A 97 5.79 12.07 -2.06
CA GLN A 97 5.95 12.54 -3.45
C GLN A 97 7.36 13.03 -3.74
N VAL A 98 8.03 13.65 -2.77
CA VAL A 98 9.42 14.08 -2.88
C VAL A 98 10.29 13.06 -2.16
N GLN A 99 11.14 12.35 -2.90
CA GLN A 99 12.08 11.40 -2.30
C GLN A 99 12.93 12.13 -1.24
N PRO A 100 12.97 11.68 0.02
CA PRO A 100 13.87 12.27 1.01
C PRO A 100 15.32 12.15 0.51
N PRO A 101 16.16 13.17 0.74
CA PRO A 101 17.55 13.16 0.30
C PRO A 101 18.25 11.89 0.79
N ARG A 102 19.08 11.30 -0.07
CA ARG A 102 19.96 10.21 0.32
C ARG A 102 21.07 10.83 1.16
N ASP A 103 21.03 10.63 2.47
CA ASP A 103 22.20 10.86 3.33
C ASP A 103 23.34 9.91 2.93
#